data_AF-A0A1W1EFR7-F1
#
_entry.id   AF-A0A1W1EFR7-F1
#
_cell.length_a   1.000
_cell.length_b   1.000
_cell.length_c   1.000
_cell.angle_alpha   90.00
_cell.angle_beta   90.00
_cell.angle_gamma   90.00
#
_symmetry.space_group_name_H-M   'P 1'
#
loop_
_entity.id
_entity.type
_entity.pdbx_description
1 polymer ?
#
loop_
_entity_poly.entity_id
_entity_poly.type
_entity_poly.pdbx_seq_one_letter_code
_entity_poly.pdbx_strand_id
1 'polypeptide(L)'
;MNLNNFLWEYGDKVPGYDVTVINEREARASAGILFMLGMIVIFVAIGFNHVIVARVYLAFMFLDFTARVISPKYSPSLLLGKFAVRNQKPEYVGGLQKRFAWTLGWLISWPMMYWFVLNWDITFYKVMVCVLCLSMMFLESAFSICIGCMIYKAIVDKDPQHCPGGRCEIKQREAIQKFNPIQATIGIVTAIALTVGIYLFLAKTESKTFFGEFLHEAVLTKVQLQKQKDEIFQREMEKEFEDDDDF
;
A
#
# COMPACT_ATOMS: atom_id res chain seq x y z
N MET A 1 16.95 -23.26 19.37
CA MET A 1 15.71 -22.58 19.80
C MET A 1 14.62 -23.64 19.88
N ASN A 2 13.87 -23.71 20.98
CA ASN A 2 12.72 -24.62 21.07
C ASN A 2 11.60 -24.08 20.17
N LEU A 3 10.92 -24.95 19.40
CA LEU A 3 9.92 -24.54 18.39
C LEU A 3 8.77 -23.73 19.02
N ASN A 4 8.37 -24.08 20.24
CA ASN A 4 7.36 -23.37 21.01
C ASN A 4 7.78 -21.94 21.35
N ASN A 5 9.04 -21.72 21.75
CA ASN A 5 9.52 -20.37 22.03
C ASN A 5 9.61 -19.54 20.75
N PHE A 6 10.01 -20.14 19.63
CA PHE A 6 10.02 -19.45 18.34
C PHE A 6 8.62 -19.05 17.88
N LEU A 7 7.58 -19.84 18.17
CA LEU A 7 6.20 -19.55 17.78
C LEU A 7 5.53 -18.50 18.68
N TRP A 8 5.77 -18.56 20.00
CA TRP A 8 5.07 -17.75 20.99
C TRP A 8 5.84 -16.52 21.48
N GLU A 9 7.18 -16.53 21.46
CA GLU A 9 8.01 -15.37 21.83
C GLU A 9 8.56 -14.70 20.57
N TYR A 10 8.06 -13.51 20.24
CA TYR A 10 8.45 -12.81 19.03
C TYR A 10 8.59 -11.31 19.30
N GLY A 11 9.79 -10.76 19.14
CA GLY A 11 10.12 -9.37 19.48
C GLY A 11 11.14 -9.27 20.61
N ASP A 12 11.17 -8.12 21.27
CA ASP A 12 12.05 -7.86 22.40
C ASP A 12 11.29 -7.91 23.74
N LYS A 13 11.94 -8.42 24.79
CA LYS A 13 11.42 -8.35 26.17
C LYS A 13 11.86 -7.01 26.76
N VAL A 14 10.90 -6.14 27.04
CA VAL A 14 11.13 -4.81 27.62
C VAL A 14 10.61 -4.80 29.05
N PRO A 15 11.37 -4.27 30.04
CA PRO A 15 10.88 -4.17 31.42
C PRO A 15 9.57 -3.38 31.49
N GLY A 16 8.57 -3.91 32.19
CA GLY A 16 7.24 -3.29 32.33
C GLY A 16 6.19 -3.78 31.32
N TYR A 17 6.53 -4.76 30.47
CA TYR A 17 5.59 -5.42 29.55
C TYR A 17 5.56 -6.93 29.80
N ASP A 18 4.35 -7.50 29.91
CA ASP A 18 4.13 -8.93 30.18
C ASP A 18 4.38 -9.81 28.95
N VAL A 19 4.45 -9.20 27.77
CA VAL A 19 4.66 -9.87 26.48
C VAL A 19 5.86 -9.31 25.74
N THR A 20 6.33 -10.09 24.76
CA THR A 20 7.30 -9.62 23.77
C THR A 20 6.68 -8.51 22.92
N VAL A 21 7.42 -7.42 22.76
CA VAL A 21 6.96 -6.20 22.10
C VAL A 21 7.86 -5.81 20.95
N ILE A 22 7.29 -5.03 20.03
CA ILE A 22 7.98 -4.41 18.90
C ILE A 22 7.67 -2.92 18.92
N ASN A 23 8.65 -2.11 18.52
CA ASN A 23 8.47 -0.67 18.38
C ASN A 23 7.66 -0.37 17.09
N GLU A 24 6.44 0.12 17.24
CA GLU A 24 5.53 0.46 16.14
C GLU A 24 6.13 1.52 15.22
N ARG A 25 6.89 2.48 15.77
CA ARG A 25 7.50 3.54 14.97
C ARG A 25 8.52 2.99 13.98
N GLU A 26 9.28 1.98 14.40
CA GLU A 26 10.25 1.29 13.54
C GLU A 26 9.53 0.50 12.43
N ALA A 27 8.44 -0.19 12.78
CA ALA A 27 7.61 -0.91 11.83
C ALA A 27 6.98 0.02 10.78
N ARG A 28 6.44 1.17 11.20
CA ARG A 28 5.84 2.19 10.32
C ARG A 28 6.86 2.88 9.43
N ALA A 29 8.04 3.20 9.96
CA ALA A 29 9.14 3.78 9.19
C ALA A 29 9.62 2.79 8.12
N SER A 30 9.80 1.53 8.49
CA SER A 30 10.14 0.44 7.57
C SER A 30 9.10 0.25 6.46
N ALA A 31 7.80 0.26 6.79
CA ALA A 31 6.72 0.19 5.81
C ALA A 31 6.76 1.38 4.83
N GLY A 32 7.06 2.59 5.32
CA GLY A 32 7.21 3.79 4.50
C GLY A 32 8.40 3.72 3.55
N ILE A 33 9.54 3.20 4.01
CA ILE A 33 10.74 3.01 3.17
C ILE A 33 10.44 2.05 2.02
N LEU A 34 9.88 0.88 2.33
CA LEU A 34 9.53 -0.10 1.31
C LEU A 34 8.45 0.43 0.37
N PHE A 35 7.42 1.11 0.88
CA PHE A 35 6.40 1.75 0.04
C PHE A 35 7.02 2.74 -0.94
N MET A 36 7.88 3.65 -0.46
CA MET A 36 8.56 4.64 -1.30
C MET A 36 9.41 3.97 -2.39
N LEU A 37 10.22 2.97 -2.02
CA LEU A 37 11.05 2.22 -2.96
C LEU A 37 10.19 1.48 -3.99
N GLY A 38 9.11 0.84 -3.56
CA GLY A 38 8.18 0.15 -4.44
C GLY A 38 7.49 1.08 -5.43
N MET A 39 7.10 2.29 -4.99
CA MET A 39 6.53 3.31 -5.88
C MET A 39 7.55 3.77 -6.93
N ILE A 40 8.81 4.03 -6.53
CA ILE A 40 9.89 4.39 -7.46
C ILE A 40 10.11 3.26 -8.47
N VAL A 41 10.12 2.01 -8.01
CA VAL A 41 10.31 0.83 -8.86
C VAL A 41 9.18 0.70 -9.87
N ILE A 42 7.92 0.90 -9.50
CA ILE A 42 6.79 0.89 -10.44
C ILE A 42 6.98 1.98 -11.49
N PHE A 43 7.33 3.20 -11.07
CA PHE A 43 7.53 4.33 -11.99
C PHE A 43 8.67 4.08 -12.97
N VAL A 44 9.79 3.53 -12.48
CA VAL A 44 10.97 3.24 -13.30
C VAL A 44 10.76 2.02 -14.21
N ALA A 45 10.15 0.96 -13.69
CA ALA A 45 9.91 -0.26 -14.44
C ALA A 45 8.88 -0.04 -15.56
N ILE A 46 7.78 0.69 -15.29
CA ILE A 46 6.76 0.99 -16.30
C ILE A 46 7.22 2.13 -17.22
N GLY A 47 7.80 3.19 -16.67
CA GLY A 47 8.17 4.39 -17.45
C GLY A 47 9.41 4.21 -18.32
N PHE A 48 10.45 3.53 -17.82
CA PHE A 48 11.72 3.34 -18.54
C PHE A 48 11.94 1.88 -19.00
N ASN A 49 10.93 1.01 -18.84
CA ASN A 49 10.99 -0.41 -19.18
C ASN A 49 12.17 -1.17 -18.52
N HIS A 50 12.64 -0.71 -17.35
CA HIS A 50 13.84 -1.23 -16.71
C HIS A 50 13.53 -2.41 -15.77
N VAL A 51 13.26 -3.57 -16.37
CA VAL A 51 12.90 -4.85 -15.75
C VAL A 51 13.76 -5.25 -14.54
N ILE A 52 15.08 -5.06 -14.62
CA ILE A 52 16.03 -5.51 -13.59
C ILE A 52 15.76 -4.86 -12.23
N VAL A 53 15.35 -3.58 -12.22
CA VAL A 53 15.10 -2.83 -10.98
C VAL A 53 13.92 -3.43 -10.22
N ALA A 54 12.87 -3.83 -10.95
CA ALA A 54 11.73 -4.53 -10.36
C ALA A 54 12.10 -5.90 -9.78
N ARG A 55 12.93 -6.68 -10.48
CA ARG A 55 13.39 -7.99 -9.97
C ARG A 55 14.18 -7.85 -8.67
N VAL A 56 15.13 -6.93 -8.64
CA VAL A 56 15.97 -6.70 -7.46
C VAL A 56 15.12 -6.24 -6.28
N TYR A 57 14.20 -5.30 -6.50
CA TYR A 57 13.33 -4.81 -5.44
C TYR A 57 12.40 -5.91 -4.90
N LEU A 58 11.76 -6.69 -5.78
CA LEU A 58 10.84 -7.75 -5.35
C LEU A 58 11.58 -8.88 -4.61
N ALA A 59 12.79 -9.24 -5.07
CA ALA A 59 13.64 -10.19 -4.35
C ALA A 59 14.04 -9.65 -2.97
N PHE A 60 14.46 -8.38 -2.89
CA PHE A 60 14.76 -7.72 -1.63
C PHE A 60 13.55 -7.68 -0.68
N MET A 61 12.38 -7.31 -1.18
CA MET A 61 11.14 -7.24 -0.40
C MET A 61 10.75 -8.63 0.15
N PHE A 62 10.86 -9.67 -0.67
CA PHE A 62 10.61 -11.05 -0.25
C PHE A 62 11.59 -11.50 0.85
N LEU A 63 12.89 -11.24 0.67
CA LEU A 63 13.91 -11.55 1.67
C LEU A 63 13.71 -10.75 2.96
N ASP A 64 13.32 -9.48 2.87
CA ASP A 64 13.02 -8.64 4.02
C ASP A 64 11.83 -9.18 4.81
N PHE A 65 10.72 -9.54 4.16
CA PHE A 65 9.59 -10.16 4.84
C PHE A 65 9.94 -11.52 5.44
N THR A 66 10.75 -12.32 4.75
CA THR A 66 11.25 -13.60 5.28
C THR A 66 12.08 -13.36 6.55
N ALA A 67 13.00 -12.40 6.51
CA ALA A 67 13.82 -12.01 7.64
C ALA A 67 12.95 -11.55 8.81
N ARG A 68 11.92 -10.71 8.56
CA ARG A 68 10.95 -10.31 9.59
C ARG A 68 10.30 -11.54 10.22
N VAL A 69 9.66 -12.41 9.45
CA VAL A 69 8.92 -13.57 9.99
C VAL A 69 9.79 -14.44 10.92
N ILE A 70 11.08 -14.58 10.62
CA ILE A 70 12.06 -15.28 11.45
C ILE A 70 12.47 -14.44 12.65
N SER A 71 12.95 -13.22 12.44
CA SER A 71 13.39 -12.33 13.50
C SER A 71 13.34 -10.85 13.07
N PRO A 72 12.65 -9.98 13.84
CA PRO A 72 12.58 -8.56 13.51
C PRO A 72 13.94 -7.85 13.60
N LYS A 73 14.94 -8.44 14.27
CA LYS A 73 16.26 -7.85 14.50
C LYS A 73 17.14 -7.82 13.27
N TYR A 74 16.88 -8.68 12.28
CA TYR A 74 17.73 -8.85 11.11
C TYR A 74 17.09 -8.36 9.81
N SER A 75 15.86 -7.84 9.85
CA SER A 75 15.23 -7.26 8.67
C SER A 75 15.94 -5.95 8.29
N PRO A 76 16.50 -5.85 7.07
CA PRO A 76 17.20 -4.65 6.63
C PRO A 76 16.34 -3.40 6.70
N SER A 77 15.07 -3.49 6.29
CA SER A 77 14.16 -2.34 6.33
C SER A 77 13.79 -1.91 7.75
N LEU A 78 13.64 -2.84 8.70
CA LEU A 78 13.44 -2.52 10.13
C LEU A 78 14.68 -1.88 10.73
N LEU A 79 15.88 -2.33 10.37
CA LEU A 79 17.13 -1.70 10.79
C LEU A 79 17.24 -0.25 10.29
N LEU A 80 16.88 0.00 9.02
CA LEU A 80 16.81 1.36 8.47
C LEU A 80 15.73 2.20 9.16
N GLY A 81 14.56 1.62 9.41
CA GLY A 81 13.49 2.26 10.16
C GLY A 81 13.94 2.67 11.57
N LYS A 82 14.61 1.75 12.27
CA LYS A 82 15.21 1.98 13.59
C LYS A 82 16.23 3.10 13.58
N PHE A 83 17.09 3.14 12.57
CA PHE A 83 18.03 4.25 12.40
C PHE A 83 17.31 5.60 12.24
N ALA A 84 16.25 5.64 11.44
CA ALA A 84 15.48 6.87 11.20
C ALA A 84 14.72 7.38 12.43
N VAL A 85 14.16 6.49 13.25
CA VAL A 85 13.32 6.87 14.41
C VAL A 85 14.02 6.76 15.77
N ARG A 86 15.33 6.49 15.80
CA ARG A 86 16.08 6.23 17.06
C ARG A 86 15.98 7.31 18.15
N ASN A 87 15.75 8.56 17.75
CA ASN A 87 15.65 9.69 18.68
C ASN A 87 14.21 9.97 19.14
N GLN A 88 13.23 9.17 18.69
CA GLN A 88 11.82 9.29 19.09
C GLN A 88 11.52 8.38 20.29
N LYS A 89 10.53 8.76 21.11
CA LYS A 89 10.04 7.86 22.17
C LYS A 89 9.43 6.60 21.53
N PRO A 90 9.88 5.39 21.91
CA PRO A 90 9.37 4.15 21.34
C PRO A 90 7.90 3.96 21.72
N GLU A 91 7.12 3.38 20.80
CA GLU A 91 5.75 2.95 21.07
C GLU A 91 5.67 1.44 20.91
N TYR A 92 5.31 0.74 21.98
CA TYR A 92 5.35 -0.71 21.99
C TYR A 92 4.00 -1.33 21.69
N VAL A 93 4.04 -2.35 20.83
CA VAL A 93 2.90 -3.14 20.38
C VAL A 93 3.26 -4.61 20.51
N GLY A 94 2.30 -5.46 20.91
CA GLY A 94 2.54 -6.89 21.04
C GLY A 94 3.17 -7.49 19.78
N GLY A 95 4.21 -8.31 19.92
CA GLY A 95 4.97 -8.79 18.78
C GLY A 95 4.26 -9.86 17.96
N LEU A 96 3.45 -10.72 18.59
CA LEU A 96 2.73 -11.81 17.91
C LEU A 96 1.78 -11.32 16.81
N GLN A 97 1.01 -10.25 17.08
CA GLN A 97 0.11 -9.64 16.09
C GLN A 97 0.86 -9.07 14.88
N LYS A 98 2.06 -8.50 15.09
CA LYS A 98 2.89 -7.98 14.00
C LYS A 98 3.53 -9.08 13.19
N ARG A 99 3.95 -10.16 13.85
CA ARG A 99 4.42 -11.36 13.15
C ARG A 99 3.35 -11.90 12.22
N PHE A 100 2.11 -12.02 12.68
CA PHE A 100 1.00 -12.49 11.84
C PHE A 100 0.81 -11.58 10.61
N ALA A 101 0.82 -10.26 10.81
CA ALA A 101 0.73 -9.30 9.70
C ALA A 101 1.88 -9.46 8.70
N TRP A 102 3.11 -9.67 9.16
CA TRP A 102 4.26 -9.88 8.28
C TRP A 102 4.24 -11.25 7.59
N THR A 103 3.69 -12.28 8.23
CA THR A 103 3.46 -13.58 7.58
C THR A 103 2.43 -13.45 6.44
N LEU A 104 1.37 -12.65 6.63
CA LEU A 104 0.42 -12.35 5.55
C LEU A 104 1.10 -11.60 4.38
N GLY A 105 1.92 -10.58 4.70
CA GLY A 105 2.72 -9.88 3.68
C GLY A 105 3.67 -10.80 2.94
N TRP A 106 4.34 -11.70 3.65
CA TRP A 106 5.21 -12.73 3.08
C TRP A 106 4.45 -13.67 2.15
N LEU A 107 3.28 -14.16 2.56
CA LEU A 107 2.41 -15.02 1.76
C LEU A 107 2.01 -14.36 0.43
N ILE A 108 1.68 -13.06 0.46
CA ILE A 108 1.35 -12.28 -0.74
C ILE A 108 2.59 -12.08 -1.63
N SER A 109 3.77 -11.89 -1.03
CA SER A 109 5.02 -11.70 -1.77
C SER A 109 5.55 -12.96 -2.45
N TRP A 110 5.15 -14.15 -2.01
CA TRP A 110 5.58 -15.43 -2.57
C TRP A 110 5.22 -15.60 -4.06
N PRO A 111 3.94 -15.47 -4.48
CA PRO A 111 3.60 -15.54 -5.92
C PRO A 111 4.25 -14.41 -6.71
N MET A 112 4.46 -13.22 -6.11
CA MET A 112 5.14 -12.11 -6.77
C MET A 112 6.61 -12.45 -7.08
N MET A 113 7.31 -13.10 -6.15
CA MET A 113 8.66 -13.62 -6.39
C MET A 113 8.67 -14.63 -7.54
N TYR A 114 7.69 -15.53 -7.60
CA TYR A 114 7.59 -16.52 -8.67
C TYR A 114 7.27 -15.92 -10.04
N TRP A 115 6.34 -14.96 -10.12
CA TRP A 115 5.85 -14.38 -11.37
C TRP A 115 6.69 -13.26 -11.97
N PHE A 116 7.44 -12.54 -11.14
CA PHE A 116 8.21 -11.39 -11.57
C PHE A 116 9.72 -11.58 -11.40
N VAL A 117 10.20 -12.51 -10.56
CA VAL A 117 11.65 -12.71 -10.40
C VAL A 117 12.12 -13.96 -11.12
N LEU A 118 11.44 -15.09 -10.90
CA LEU A 118 11.82 -16.38 -11.52
C LEU A 118 11.30 -16.50 -12.95
N ASN A 119 10.00 -16.32 -13.12
CA ASN A 119 9.38 -16.16 -14.42
C ASN A 119 9.21 -14.65 -14.66
N TRP A 120 9.34 -14.19 -15.90
CA TRP A 120 9.09 -12.79 -16.21
C TRP A 120 7.78 -12.70 -16.98
N ASP A 121 6.69 -12.58 -16.24
CA ASP A 121 5.35 -12.52 -16.80
C ASP A 121 4.56 -11.38 -16.17
N ILE A 122 4.55 -10.25 -16.88
CA ILE A 122 3.83 -9.04 -16.49
C ILE A 122 2.43 -9.10 -17.07
N THR A 123 1.47 -9.39 -16.20
CA THR A 123 0.03 -9.27 -16.50
C THR A 123 -0.59 -8.23 -15.59
N PHE A 124 -1.62 -7.53 -16.07
CA PHE A 124 -2.33 -6.50 -15.30
C PHE A 124 -2.77 -6.98 -13.91
N TYR A 125 -3.41 -8.15 -13.83
CA TYR A 125 -3.89 -8.72 -12.57
C TYR A 125 -2.76 -8.94 -11.55
N LYS A 126 -1.57 -9.34 -12.01
CA LYS A 126 -0.41 -9.56 -11.14
C LYS A 126 0.16 -8.25 -10.61
N VAL A 127 0.17 -7.20 -11.44
CA VAL A 127 0.58 -5.85 -11.01
C VAL A 127 -0.40 -5.26 -10.00
N MET A 128 -1.71 -5.53 -10.14
CA MET A 128 -2.70 -5.10 -9.16
C MET A 128 -2.47 -5.69 -7.77
N VAL A 129 -1.95 -6.92 -7.67
CA VAL A 129 -1.54 -7.50 -6.38
C VAL A 129 -0.38 -6.70 -5.76
N CYS A 130 0.60 -6.25 -6.57
CA CYS A 130 1.68 -5.38 -6.10
C CYS A 130 1.14 -4.04 -5.57
N VAL A 131 0.22 -3.41 -6.31
CA VAL A 131 -0.41 -2.14 -5.91
C VAL A 131 -1.20 -2.31 -4.62
N LEU A 132 -1.93 -3.42 -4.46
CA LEU A 132 -2.62 -3.75 -3.21
C LEU A 132 -1.64 -3.86 -2.05
N CYS A 133 -0.54 -4.59 -2.21
CA CYS A 133 0.50 -4.74 -1.19
C CYS A 133 1.09 -3.39 -0.78
N LEU A 134 1.50 -2.56 -1.75
CA LEU A 134 2.01 -1.22 -1.49
C LEU A 134 0.97 -0.32 -0.81
N SER A 135 -0.30 -0.45 -1.17
CA SER A 135 -1.40 0.29 -0.54
C SER A 135 -1.54 -0.08 0.94
N MET A 136 -1.45 -1.38 1.30
CA MET A 136 -1.47 -1.82 2.70
C MET A 136 -0.29 -1.24 3.49
N MET A 137 0.91 -1.19 2.88
CA MET A 137 2.10 -0.62 3.50
C MET A 137 2.01 0.89 3.69
N PHE A 138 1.41 1.59 2.71
CA PHE A 138 1.12 3.01 2.81
C PHE A 138 0.17 3.30 3.97
N LEU A 139 -0.90 2.53 4.12
CA LEU A 139 -1.86 2.69 5.23
C LEU A 139 -1.19 2.49 6.60
N GLU A 140 -0.30 1.50 6.72
CA GLU A 140 0.48 1.27 7.94
C GLU A 140 1.43 2.45 8.22
N SER A 141 2.14 2.94 7.21
CA SER A 141 3.08 4.05 7.37
C SER A 141 2.38 5.38 7.69
N ALA A 142 1.42 5.80 6.84
CA ALA A 142 0.80 7.11 6.90
C ALA A 142 -0.24 7.22 8.03
N PHE A 143 -1.15 6.26 8.16
CA PHE A 143 -2.29 6.34 9.09
C PHE A 143 -2.12 5.49 10.34
N SER A 144 -1.03 4.73 10.48
CA SER A 144 -0.86 3.71 11.55
C SER A 144 -1.94 2.62 11.49
N ILE A 145 -2.51 2.35 10.31
CA ILE A 145 -3.55 1.34 10.13
C ILE A 145 -2.92 0.08 9.55
N CYS A 146 -2.66 -0.91 10.40
CA CYS A 146 -2.18 -2.22 9.97
C CYS A 146 -3.35 -3.19 9.80
N ILE A 147 -3.76 -3.43 8.55
CA ILE A 147 -4.87 -4.34 8.22
C ILE A 147 -4.60 -5.76 8.72
N GLY A 148 -3.35 -6.24 8.67
CA GLY A 148 -2.98 -7.56 9.20
C GLY A 148 -3.23 -7.69 10.70
N CYS A 149 -2.95 -6.64 11.49
CA CYS A 149 -3.28 -6.63 12.92
C CYS A 149 -4.79 -6.59 13.17
N MET A 150 -5.57 -5.92 12.30
CA MET A 150 -7.04 -5.94 12.40
C MET A 150 -7.61 -7.33 12.15
N ILE A 151 -7.11 -8.04 11.13
CA ILE A 151 -7.49 -9.42 10.83
C ILE A 151 -7.12 -10.33 12.02
N TYR A 152 -5.94 -10.17 12.60
CA TYR A 152 -5.52 -10.93 13.78
C TYR A 152 -6.48 -10.73 14.96
N LYS A 153 -6.83 -9.47 15.25
CA LYS A 153 -7.80 -9.14 16.31
C LYS A 153 -9.15 -9.82 16.06
N ALA A 154 -9.65 -9.79 14.82
CA ALA A 154 -10.92 -10.40 14.46
C ALA A 154 -10.93 -11.93 14.61
N ILE A 155 -9.79 -12.60 14.39
CA ILE A 155 -9.68 -14.06 14.52
C ILE A 155 -9.51 -14.50 15.97
N VAL A 156 -8.66 -13.80 16.73
CA VAL A 156 -8.31 -14.20 18.10
C VAL A 156 -9.34 -13.73 19.12
N ASP A 157 -10.20 -12.78 18.74
CA ASP A 157 -11.27 -12.18 19.57
C ASP A 157 -10.77 -11.71 20.95
N LYS A 158 -9.49 -11.34 21.01
CA LYS A 158 -8.85 -10.72 22.17
C LYS A 158 -8.32 -9.37 21.75
N ASP A 159 -8.52 -8.38 22.59
CA ASP A 159 -7.93 -7.07 22.37
C ASP A 159 -6.39 -7.20 22.34
N PRO A 160 -5.74 -6.57 21.35
CA PRO A 160 -4.29 -6.62 21.25
C PRO A 160 -3.66 -6.04 22.51
N GLN A 161 -2.79 -6.81 23.15
CA GLN A 161 -2.07 -6.36 24.35
C GLN A 161 -1.11 -5.23 23.95
N HIS A 162 -1.27 -4.09 24.62
CA HIS A 162 -0.60 -2.82 24.34
C HIS A 162 -0.90 -2.26 22.93
N CYS A 163 -1.93 -1.40 22.85
CA CYS A 163 -2.32 -0.74 21.60
C CYS A 163 -1.35 0.41 21.23
N PRO A 164 -1.00 0.56 19.94
CA PRO A 164 -0.27 1.73 19.46
C PRO A 164 -1.09 3.02 19.67
N GLY A 165 -0.39 4.12 19.97
CA GLY A 165 -1.01 5.44 20.19
C GLY A 165 -2.00 5.51 21.36
N GLY A 166 -2.00 4.53 22.27
CA GLY A 166 -2.90 4.51 23.42
C GLY A 166 -4.37 4.29 23.05
N ARG A 167 -4.69 3.68 21.90
CA ARG A 167 -6.08 3.39 21.49
C ARG A 167 -6.85 2.47 22.43
N CYS A 168 -6.15 1.68 23.24
CA CYS A 168 -6.72 0.84 24.29
C CYS A 168 -7.12 1.67 25.52
N GLU A 169 -6.51 2.84 25.74
CA GLU A 169 -6.91 3.76 26.79
C GLU A 169 -8.11 4.56 26.29
N ILE A 170 -9.19 4.62 27.06
CA ILE A 170 -10.35 5.47 26.74
C ILE A 170 -9.91 6.94 26.92
N LYS A 171 -9.32 7.52 25.86
CA LYS A 171 -8.94 8.93 25.84
C LYS A 171 -10.11 9.77 25.34
N GLN A 172 -10.50 10.75 26.12
CA GLN A 172 -11.37 11.81 25.64
C GLN A 172 -10.61 12.62 24.59
N ARG A 173 -11.28 12.92 23.46
CA ARG A 173 -10.67 13.72 22.38
C ARG A 173 -10.27 15.09 22.93
N GLU A 174 -8.99 15.43 22.80
CA GLU A 174 -8.49 16.74 23.17
C GLU A 174 -9.16 17.83 22.32
N ALA A 175 -9.19 19.07 22.82
CA ALA A 175 -9.83 20.18 22.11
C ALA A 175 -9.27 20.38 20.68
N ILE A 176 -7.99 20.09 20.47
CA ILE A 176 -7.31 20.16 19.17
C ILE A 176 -7.82 19.10 18.18
N GLN A 177 -8.34 17.97 18.67
CA GLN A 177 -8.88 16.88 17.84
C GLN A 177 -10.35 17.09 17.45
N LYS A 178 -11.02 18.11 18.00
CA LYS A 178 -12.41 18.43 17.70
C LYS A 178 -12.44 19.44 16.56
N PHE A 179 -13.22 19.13 15.52
CA PHE A 179 -13.41 20.05 14.40
C PHE A 179 -14.39 21.17 14.79
N ASN A 180 -14.00 22.43 14.54
CA ASN A 180 -14.96 23.53 14.43
C ASN A 180 -15.84 23.30 13.18
N PRO A 181 -17.14 23.65 13.16
CA PRO A 181 -17.97 23.57 11.96
C PRO A 181 -17.30 24.15 10.70
N ILE A 182 -16.55 25.25 10.81
CA ILE A 182 -15.81 25.83 9.67
C ILE A 182 -14.70 24.87 9.17
N GLN A 183 -13.91 24.28 10.08
CA GLN A 183 -12.86 23.32 9.72
C GLN A 183 -13.46 22.04 9.12
N ALA A 184 -14.62 21.60 9.61
CA ALA A 184 -15.35 20.47 9.04
C ALA A 184 -15.82 20.77 7.61
N THR A 185 -16.39 21.95 7.37
CA THR A 185 -16.80 22.38 6.01
C THR A 185 -15.62 22.43 5.06
N ILE A 186 -14.49 23.03 5.47
CA ILE A 186 -13.27 23.08 4.64
C ILE A 186 -12.81 21.66 4.29
N GLY A 187 -12.72 20.76 5.28
CA GLY A 187 -12.32 19.37 5.06
C GLY A 187 -13.23 18.65 4.06
N ILE A 188 -14.55 18.83 4.17
CA ILE A 188 -15.53 18.24 3.26
C ILE A 188 -15.39 18.81 1.84
N VAL A 189 -15.30 20.14 1.70
CA VAL A 189 -15.18 20.80 0.39
C VAL A 189 -13.89 20.38 -0.31
N THR A 190 -12.75 20.32 0.41
CA THR A 190 -11.49 19.85 -0.16
C THR A 190 -11.58 18.40 -0.62
N ALA A 191 -12.20 17.51 0.17
CA ALA A 191 -12.39 16.12 -0.22
C ALA A 191 -13.26 15.97 -1.48
N ILE A 192 -14.36 16.74 -1.57
CA ILE A 192 -15.23 16.77 -2.75
C ILE A 192 -14.46 17.31 -3.96
N ALA A 193 -13.75 18.42 -3.81
CA ALA A 193 -12.98 19.04 -4.90
C ALA A 193 -11.90 18.11 -5.46
N LEU A 194 -11.17 17.40 -4.59
CA LEU A 194 -10.20 16.39 -5.01
C LEU A 194 -10.87 15.23 -5.76
N THR A 195 -12.01 14.75 -5.27
CA THR A 195 -12.77 13.66 -5.90
C THR A 195 -13.30 14.07 -7.27
N VAL A 196 -13.87 15.27 -7.39
CA VAL A 196 -14.33 15.85 -8.66
C VAL A 196 -13.16 16.09 -9.60
N GLY A 197 -12.03 16.59 -9.09
CA GLY A 197 -10.81 16.79 -9.88
C GLY A 197 -10.29 15.48 -10.48
N ILE A 198 -10.24 14.41 -9.69
CA ILE A 198 -9.87 13.06 -10.17
C ILE A 198 -10.88 12.55 -11.20
N TYR A 199 -12.19 12.70 -10.93
CA TYR A 199 -13.24 12.30 -11.87
C TYR A 199 -13.12 13.02 -13.21
N LEU A 200 -12.97 14.35 -13.20
CA LEU A 200 -12.83 15.16 -14.41
C LEU A 200 -11.52 14.85 -15.16
N PHE A 201 -10.44 14.62 -14.43
CA PHE A 201 -9.16 14.20 -15.02
C PHE A 201 -9.33 12.87 -15.76
N LEU A 202 -9.96 11.88 -15.14
CA LEU A 202 -10.22 10.59 -15.77
C LEU A 202 -11.19 10.73 -16.95
N ALA A 203 -12.26 11.52 -16.84
CA ALA A 203 -13.26 11.67 -17.91
C ALA A 203 -12.71 12.41 -19.16
N LYS A 204 -11.81 13.39 -18.97
CA LYS A 204 -11.28 14.22 -20.08
C LYS A 204 -9.99 13.71 -20.71
N THR A 205 -9.25 12.82 -20.05
CA THR A 205 -7.97 12.36 -20.57
C THR A 205 -8.17 11.11 -21.42
N GLU A 206 -7.65 11.12 -22.65
CA GLU A 206 -7.59 9.90 -23.47
C GLU A 206 -6.69 8.87 -22.80
N SER A 207 -7.27 7.73 -22.46
CA SER A 207 -6.56 6.63 -21.85
C SER A 207 -5.72 5.90 -22.87
N LYS A 208 -4.39 5.96 -22.75
CA LYS A 208 -3.46 5.14 -23.54
C LYS A 208 -3.17 3.76 -22.94
N THR A 209 -3.89 3.38 -21.89
CA THR A 209 -3.69 2.12 -21.18
C THR A 209 -5.02 1.38 -21.04
N PHE A 210 -4.98 0.05 -21.10
CA PHE A 210 -6.14 -0.82 -20.93
C PHE A 210 -6.94 -0.51 -19.65
N PHE A 211 -6.27 -0.20 -18.54
CA PHE A 211 -6.93 0.20 -17.30
C PHE A 211 -7.56 1.59 -17.37
N GLY A 212 -6.92 2.51 -18.09
CA GLY A 212 -7.49 3.82 -18.36
C GLY A 212 -8.78 3.70 -19.19
N GLU A 213 -8.81 2.84 -20.21
CA GLU A 213 -10.03 2.60 -21.00
C GLU A 213 -11.14 1.98 -20.14
N PHE A 214 -10.81 0.98 -19.33
CA PHE A 214 -11.76 0.38 -18.38
C PHE A 214 -12.30 1.41 -17.38
N LEU A 215 -11.45 2.26 -16.80
CA LEU A 215 -11.87 3.33 -15.91
C LEU A 215 -12.72 4.37 -16.64
N HIS A 216 -12.33 4.74 -17.86
CA HIS A 216 -13.04 5.72 -18.67
C HIS A 216 -14.45 5.22 -19.03
N GLU A 217 -14.59 3.95 -19.40
CA GLU A 217 -15.87 3.29 -19.63
C GLU A 217 -16.71 3.16 -18.35
N ALA A 218 -16.08 2.84 -17.21
CA ALA A 218 -16.79 2.75 -15.92
C ALA A 218 -17.25 4.11 -15.38
N VAL A 219 -16.56 5.19 -15.75
CA VAL A 219 -16.81 6.57 -15.32
C VAL A 219 -17.85 7.26 -16.21
N LEU A 220 -17.92 6.90 -17.49
CA LEU A 220 -18.85 7.47 -18.45
C LEU A 220 -20.23 6.81 -18.41
N THR A 221 -21.26 7.63 -18.60
CA THR A 221 -22.61 7.10 -18.84
C THR A 221 -22.68 6.51 -20.25
N LYS A 222 -23.45 5.44 -20.46
CA LYS A 222 -23.62 4.77 -21.78
C LYS A 222 -23.88 5.75 -22.95
N VAL A 223 -24.64 6.82 -22.70
CA VAL A 223 -24.94 7.88 -23.66
C VAL A 223 -23.71 8.71 -24.04
N GLN A 224 -22.84 9.04 -23.08
CA GLN A 224 -21.62 9.80 -23.32
C GLN A 224 -20.59 8.96 -24.06
N LEU A 225 -20.50 7.67 -23.74
CA LEU A 225 -19.63 6.72 -24.43
C LEU A 225 -20.03 6.57 -25.90
N GLN A 226 -21.33 6.49 -26.20
CA GLN A 226 -21.82 6.37 -27.56
C GLN A 226 -21.52 7.62 -28.39
N LYS A 227 -21.77 8.81 -27.84
CA LYS A 227 -21.41 10.08 -28.49
C LYS A 227 -19.91 10.18 -28.79
N GLN A 228 -19.07 9.71 -27.88
CA GLN A 228 -17.63 9.74 -28.09
C GLN A 228 -17.15 8.73 -29.15
N LYS A 229 -17.78 7.54 -29.22
CA LYS A 229 -17.56 6.58 -30.30
C LYS A 229 -18.01 7.12 -31.66
N ASP A 230 -19.15 7.79 -31.71
CA ASP A 230 -19.66 8.42 -32.92
C ASP A 230 -18.73 9.55 -33.40
N GLU A 231 -18.20 10.38 -32.49
CA GLU A 231 -17.21 11.42 -32.81
C GLU A 231 -15.86 10.84 -33.28
N ILE A 232 -15.39 9.73 -32.69
CA ILE A 232 -14.17 9.04 -33.14
C ILE A 232 -14.38 8.44 -34.53
N PHE A 233 -15.51 7.76 -34.75
CA PHE A 233 -15.87 7.18 -36.04
C PHE A 233 -15.96 8.24 -37.14
N GLN A 234 -16.55 9.40 -36.86
CA GLN A 234 -16.57 10.49 -37.83
C GLN A 234 -15.18 11.04 -38.15
N ARG A 235 -14.29 11.18 -37.16
CA ARG A 235 -12.89 11.59 -37.40
C ARG A 235 -12.09 10.56 -38.19
N GLU A 236 -12.34 9.27 -37.99
CA GLU A 236 -11.69 8.20 -38.77
C GLU A 236 -12.19 8.23 -40.21
N MET A 237 -13.50 8.35 -40.41
CA MET A 237 -14.10 8.50 -41.73
C MET A 237 -13.56 9.75 -42.46
N GLU A 238 -13.51 10.90 -41.80
CA GLU A 238 -12.95 12.14 -42.39
C GLU A 238 -11.50 11.96 -42.85
N LYS A 239 -10.65 11.29 -42.05
CA LYS A 239 -9.27 11.01 -42.44
C LYS A 239 -9.16 10.03 -43.61
N GLU A 240 -10.02 9.02 -43.65
CA GLU A 240 -10.01 8.03 -44.74
C GLU A 240 -10.50 8.65 -46.06
N PHE A 241 -11.44 9.61 -46.01
CA PHE A 241 -11.81 10.42 -47.16
C PHE A 241 -10.73 11.45 -47.56
N GLU A 242 -9.96 11.98 -46.61
CA GLU A 242 -8.87 12.94 -46.89
C GLU A 242 -7.66 12.24 -47.55
N ASP A 243 -7.36 10.98 -47.18
CA ASP A 243 -6.29 10.17 -47.80
C ASP A 243 -6.66 9.65 -49.22
N ASP A 244 -7.95 9.52 -49.56
CA ASP A 244 -8.42 9.10 -50.90
C ASP A 244 -8.38 10.25 -51.94
N ASP A 245 -8.32 11.50 -51.50
CA ASP A 245 -8.29 12.71 -52.36
C ASP A 245 -6.85 13.15 -52.75
N ASP A 246 -5.81 12.47 -52.24
CA ASP A 246 -4.38 12.79 -52.45
C ASP A 246 -3.68 11.94 -53.55
N PHE A 247 -4.45 11.29 -54.46
CA PHE A 247 -3.96 10.54 -55.64
C PHE A 247 -4.02 11.30 -56.98
#